data_AF-A0A2S8GCE8-F1
#
_entry.id   AF-A0A2S8GCE8-F1
#
_cell.length_a   1.000
_cell.length_b   1.000
_cell.length_c   1.000
_cell.angle_alpha   90.00
_cell.angle_beta   90.00
_cell.angle_gamma   90.00
#
_symmetry.space_group_name_H-M   'P 1'
#
loop_
_entity.id
_entity.type
_entity.pdbx_description
1 polymer ?
#
loop_
_entity_poly.entity_id
_entity_poly.type
_entity_poly.pdbx_seq_one_letter_code
_entity_poly.pdbx_strand_id
1 'polypeptide(L)'
;MDDLPSIPDLLHDATFQGLQWQLHERSLRVFFESLRRPVDDSDAADSPIELRFVNVTQLAFFSAPANDTVRPSEVDFQSQLENSEVTAWEECFAEAVLYLDSQVAQLEWDLACHRKWIYQGDDTPPNQLCAIITLLPLNFSDGSLKESVFVMCDSIQPMSEGKPLSLERWRSQYQAWWENWRETVEEDPDIPADDDEDDESWKSGDGSLQEEIVLGGSSEFDEAHYAPPRKAAFRVAANDVPPEILAPIEAYHVGLLEGEWQKVRHAAPRLDEPEGLSEEELAEAYLNDGLGSWSYIRQVDTWWREGERACVVVRGMEHTMPEDDDPAEDCETVIAYGLRHFEGRWIIWSSSQGWPEFGSAPELYEEPEWKKEWD
;
A
#
# COMPACT_ATOMS: atom_id res chain seq x y z
N MET A 1 4.14 18.00 22.30
CA MET A 1 4.22 16.59 21.85
C MET A 1 3.00 16.21 21.03
N ASP A 2 1.91 17.00 21.07
CA ASP A 2 0.62 16.70 20.42
C ASP A 2 0.58 16.85 18.88
N ASP A 3 1.70 17.20 18.23
CA ASP A 3 1.76 17.40 16.77
C ASP A 3 2.64 16.38 16.03
N LEU A 4 3.29 15.44 16.75
CA LEU A 4 4.06 14.36 16.13
C LEU A 4 3.29 13.57 15.03
N PRO A 5 1.97 13.34 15.15
CA PRO A 5 1.21 12.62 14.13
C PRO A 5 1.15 13.29 12.75
N SER A 6 1.47 14.58 12.62
CA SER A 6 1.52 15.25 11.30
C SER A 6 2.91 15.32 10.69
N ILE A 7 3.89 14.64 11.28
CA ILE A 7 5.24 14.51 10.70
C ILE A 7 5.23 13.56 9.50
N PRO A 8 4.48 12.45 9.47
CA PRO A 8 4.30 11.66 8.25
C PRO A 8 3.78 12.48 7.06
N ASP A 9 2.81 13.36 7.29
CA ASP A 9 2.33 14.33 6.29
C ASP A 9 3.44 15.28 5.79
N LEU A 10 4.57 15.38 6.52
CA LEU A 10 5.75 16.14 6.06
C LEU A 10 6.42 15.51 4.85
N LEU A 11 6.28 14.19 4.69
CA LEU A 11 7.04 13.42 3.71
C LEU A 11 6.18 12.91 2.56
N HIS A 12 4.94 13.38 2.43
CA HIS A 12 4.11 13.07 1.26
C HIS A 12 4.86 13.50 -0.02
N ASP A 13 5.02 12.55 -0.96
CA ASP A 13 5.81 12.69 -2.19
C ASP A 13 7.27 13.14 -1.99
N ALA A 14 7.82 12.98 -0.80
CA ALA A 14 9.18 13.37 -0.51
C ALA A 14 10.17 12.33 -1.02
N THR A 15 11.15 12.79 -1.80
CA THR A 15 12.27 11.97 -2.27
C THR A 15 13.40 12.01 -1.24
N PHE A 16 13.89 10.85 -0.83
CA PHE A 16 15.03 10.72 0.07
C PHE A 16 16.33 11.19 -0.62
N GLN A 17 17.07 12.09 0.04
CA GLN A 17 18.34 12.64 -0.48
C GLN A 17 19.56 12.07 0.22
N GLY A 18 19.40 11.53 1.43
CA GLY A 18 20.49 10.96 2.19
C GLY A 18 20.33 11.13 3.70
N LEU A 19 21.32 10.62 4.43
CA LEU A 19 21.39 10.71 5.88
C LEU A 19 22.81 11.02 6.37
N GLN A 20 22.90 11.58 7.58
CA GLN A 20 24.14 11.85 8.28
C GLN A 20 24.02 11.37 9.72
N TRP A 21 24.83 10.39 10.09
CA TRP A 21 24.93 9.88 11.45
C TRP A 21 26.12 10.50 12.19
N GLN A 22 25.86 11.10 13.35
CA GLN A 22 26.88 11.70 14.21
C GLN A 22 26.95 10.98 15.55
N LEU A 23 27.88 10.02 15.66
CA LEU A 23 28.01 9.15 16.83
C LEU A 23 28.24 9.91 18.15
N HIS A 24 29.05 10.97 18.13
CA HIS A 24 29.38 11.75 19.34
C HIS A 24 28.17 12.51 19.90
N GLU A 25 27.30 13.00 19.01
CA GLU A 25 26.09 13.74 19.37
C GLU A 25 24.87 12.83 19.50
N ARG A 26 25.01 11.53 19.15
CA ARG A 26 23.90 10.57 19.03
C ARG A 26 22.75 11.17 18.22
N SER A 27 23.09 11.76 17.09
CA SER A 27 22.16 12.52 16.25
C SER A 27 22.16 11.94 14.84
N LEU A 28 20.97 11.59 14.35
CA LEU A 28 20.75 11.21 12.96
C LEU A 28 20.04 12.37 12.27
N ARG A 29 20.55 12.78 11.12
CA ARG A 29 19.94 13.78 10.25
C ARG A 29 19.53 13.10 8.97
N VAL A 30 18.29 13.24 8.55
CA VAL A 30 17.79 12.67 7.29
C VAL A 30 17.28 13.81 6.43
N PHE A 31 17.64 13.79 5.14
CA PHE A 31 17.37 14.85 4.20
C PHE A 31 16.38 14.38 3.14
N PHE A 32 15.40 15.22 2.86
CA PHE A 32 14.36 14.97 1.87
C PHE A 32 14.21 16.16 0.94
N GLU A 33 13.95 15.88 -0.32
CA GLU A 33 13.43 16.84 -1.28
C GLU A 33 11.92 16.64 -1.33
N SER A 34 11.14 17.68 -1.07
CA SER A 34 9.68 17.62 -1.02
C SER A 34 9.14 18.68 -1.97
N LEU A 35 8.12 18.30 -2.74
CA LEU A 35 7.34 19.22 -3.54
C LEU A 35 6.43 20.04 -2.60
N ARG A 36 6.84 21.26 -2.26
CA ARG A 36 5.95 22.20 -1.57
C ARG A 36 5.63 23.38 -2.48
N ARG A 37 4.49 24.04 -2.21
CA ARG A 37 4.23 25.39 -2.70
C ARG A 37 4.27 26.41 -1.56
N PRO A 38 4.67 27.66 -1.83
CA PRO A 38 4.63 28.71 -0.82
C PRO A 38 3.20 29.24 -0.69
N VAL A 39 2.78 29.52 0.54
CA VAL A 39 1.48 30.16 0.84
C VAL A 39 1.51 31.67 0.52
N ASP A 40 2.70 32.25 0.37
CA ASP A 40 2.94 33.69 0.31
C ASP A 40 3.95 34.13 -0.78
N ASP A 41 4.11 33.35 -1.86
CA ASP A 41 5.14 33.56 -2.91
C ASP A 41 6.59 33.61 -2.37
N SER A 42 6.86 33.07 -1.18
CA SER A 42 8.21 33.00 -0.63
C SER A 42 9.05 31.87 -1.25
N ASP A 43 10.36 32.08 -1.40
CA ASP A 43 11.32 31.07 -1.91
C ASP A 43 11.46 29.82 -1.00
N ALA A 44 10.73 29.73 0.11
CA ALA A 44 10.84 28.67 1.11
C ALA A 44 10.17 27.34 0.71
N ALA A 45 9.52 27.30 -0.45
CA ALA A 45 8.80 26.14 -0.96
C ALA A 45 9.74 25.05 -1.49
N ASP A 46 10.85 25.45 -2.13
CA ASP A 46 11.79 24.52 -2.77
C ASP A 46 12.94 24.07 -1.84
N SER A 47 12.90 24.46 -0.57
CA SER A 47 13.98 24.13 0.35
C SER A 47 13.95 22.64 0.72
N PRO A 48 15.08 21.93 0.78
CA PRO A 48 15.12 20.58 1.34
C PRO A 48 14.69 20.55 2.81
N ILE A 49 13.99 19.48 3.18
CA ILE A 49 13.57 19.19 4.55
C ILE A 49 14.63 18.35 5.22
N GLU A 50 14.89 18.65 6.48
CA GLU A 50 15.76 17.86 7.33
C GLU A 50 15.00 17.37 8.56
N LEU A 51 14.95 16.06 8.77
CA LEU A 51 14.50 15.47 10.03
C LEU A 51 15.71 15.17 10.92
N ARG A 52 15.79 15.82 12.08
CA ARG A 52 16.82 15.54 13.10
C ARG A 52 16.25 14.65 14.20
N PHE A 53 16.79 13.45 14.32
CA PHE A 53 16.51 12.52 15.42
C PHE A 53 17.52 12.76 16.53
N VAL A 54 17.04 13.14 17.70
CA VAL A 54 17.87 13.60 18.83
C VAL A 54 17.99 12.51 19.88
N ASN A 55 19.19 12.34 20.45
CA ASN A 55 19.51 11.32 21.46
C ASN A 55 19.16 9.90 21.00
N VAL A 56 19.57 9.55 19.78
CA VAL A 56 19.38 8.22 19.22
C VAL A 56 20.06 7.19 20.10
N THR A 57 19.30 6.16 20.48
CA THR A 57 19.78 5.02 21.28
C THR A 57 19.91 3.75 20.45
N GLN A 58 19.12 3.62 19.38
CA GLN A 58 19.22 2.51 18.46
C GLN A 58 19.07 3.03 17.03
N LEU A 59 19.92 2.54 16.13
CA LEU A 59 19.91 2.85 14.71
C LEU A 59 20.27 1.59 13.93
N ALA A 60 19.39 1.20 13.02
CA ALA A 60 19.63 0.09 12.12
C ALA A 60 19.08 0.36 10.73
N PHE A 61 19.67 -0.33 9.76
CA PHE A 61 19.08 -0.53 8.45
C PHE A 61 18.44 -1.90 8.39
N PHE A 62 17.36 -2.01 7.66
CA PHE A 62 16.76 -3.29 7.35
C PHE A 62 16.16 -3.30 5.95
N SER A 63 16.04 -4.50 5.39
CA SER A 63 15.49 -4.69 4.07
C SER A 63 14.68 -5.97 3.96
N ALA A 64 13.75 -5.95 3.01
CA ALA A 64 12.92 -7.06 2.59
C ALA A 64 12.66 -6.95 1.08
N PRO A 65 12.20 -8.03 0.41
CA PRO A 65 11.72 -7.91 -0.97
C PRO A 65 10.61 -6.86 -1.04
N ALA A 66 10.62 -6.02 -2.08
CA ALA A 66 9.56 -5.03 -2.27
C ALA A 66 8.23 -5.68 -2.65
N ASN A 67 8.29 -6.79 -3.40
CA ASN A 67 7.13 -7.57 -3.80
C ASN A 67 7.02 -8.83 -2.92
N ASP A 68 5.87 -9.03 -2.28
CA ASP A 68 5.61 -10.20 -1.45
C ASP A 68 5.47 -11.50 -2.26
N THR A 69 5.42 -11.47 -3.59
CA THR A 69 5.53 -12.69 -4.40
C THR A 69 6.93 -13.29 -4.41
N VAL A 70 7.97 -12.48 -4.16
CA VAL A 70 9.37 -12.88 -4.16
C VAL A 70 9.75 -13.49 -2.82
N ARG A 71 10.40 -14.67 -2.84
CA ARG A 71 10.84 -15.31 -1.59
C ARG A 71 12.07 -14.58 -1.04
N PRO A 72 12.17 -14.37 0.28
CA PRO A 72 13.40 -13.86 0.90
C PRO A 72 14.65 -14.64 0.51
N SER A 73 14.56 -15.98 0.39
CA SER A 73 15.70 -16.81 0.00
C SER A 73 16.15 -16.67 -1.46
N GLU A 74 15.35 -16.04 -2.33
CA GLU A 74 15.69 -15.76 -3.74
C GLU A 74 16.51 -14.47 -3.88
N VAL A 75 16.58 -13.67 -2.80
CA VAL A 75 17.28 -12.39 -2.78
C VAL A 75 18.64 -12.54 -2.11
N ASP A 76 19.70 -12.15 -2.83
CA ASP A 76 21.04 -12.02 -2.26
C ASP A 76 21.23 -10.66 -1.59
N PHE A 77 20.75 -10.54 -0.34
CA PHE A 77 20.89 -9.31 0.45
C PHE A 77 22.35 -8.93 0.72
N GLN A 78 23.28 -9.90 0.75
CA GLN A 78 24.66 -9.65 1.12
C GLN A 78 25.41 -8.92 -0.01
N SER A 79 25.28 -9.39 -1.26
CA SER A 79 25.95 -8.75 -2.39
C SER A 79 25.42 -7.35 -2.70
N GLN A 80 24.14 -7.06 -2.41
CA GLN A 80 23.59 -5.72 -2.59
C GLN A 80 24.15 -4.71 -1.58
N LEU A 81 24.31 -5.10 -0.30
CA LEU A 81 24.80 -4.21 0.75
C LEU A 81 26.31 -3.98 0.78
N GLU A 82 27.10 -4.89 0.21
CA GLU A 82 28.55 -4.69 0.04
C GLU A 82 28.85 -3.59 -1.01
N ASN A 83 27.89 -3.28 -1.89
CA ASN A 83 27.96 -2.19 -2.86
C ASN A 83 27.37 -0.88 -2.32
N SER A 84 26.44 -0.94 -1.37
CA SER A 84 25.84 0.22 -0.72
C SER A 84 26.72 0.73 0.43
N GLU A 85 27.71 1.57 0.12
CA GLU A 85 28.30 2.40 1.18
C GLU A 85 27.18 3.24 1.83
N VAL A 86 27.29 3.50 3.13
CA VAL A 86 26.34 4.32 3.94
C VAL A 86 26.08 5.72 3.32
N THR A 87 26.86 6.08 2.30
CA THR A 87 26.90 7.36 1.60
C THR A 87 26.35 7.36 0.17
N ALA A 88 25.93 6.23 -0.41
CA ALA A 88 25.46 6.19 -1.80
C ALA A 88 24.19 5.35 -1.95
N TRP A 89 23.07 5.84 -1.42
CA TRP A 89 21.75 5.42 -1.91
C TRP A 89 21.55 6.15 -3.25
N GLU A 90 22.31 5.74 -4.28
CA GLU A 90 22.38 6.43 -5.58
C GLU A 90 21.32 5.94 -6.59
N GLU A 91 20.33 5.15 -6.17
CA GLU A 91 19.34 4.56 -7.09
C GLU A 91 17.88 4.87 -6.69
N CYS A 92 17.23 5.72 -7.49
CA CYS A 92 15.82 5.65 -7.94
C CYS A 92 14.71 5.17 -6.96
N PHE A 93 14.62 5.74 -5.75
CA PHE A 93 13.42 5.60 -4.91
C PHE A 93 12.33 6.61 -5.33
N ALA A 94 11.07 6.17 -5.29
CA ALA A 94 9.92 7.00 -5.66
C ALA A 94 9.44 7.86 -4.50
N GLU A 95 9.42 7.27 -3.31
CA GLU A 95 8.70 7.81 -2.16
C GLU A 95 9.36 7.33 -0.86
N ALA A 96 9.39 8.22 0.13
CA ALA A 96 9.79 7.91 1.49
C ALA A 96 8.60 7.99 2.45
N VAL A 97 8.29 6.89 3.13
CA VAL A 97 7.20 6.82 4.10
C VAL A 97 7.78 6.78 5.52
N LEU A 98 7.39 7.74 6.36
CA LEU A 98 7.77 7.78 7.77
C LEU A 98 6.63 7.25 8.65
N TYR A 99 7.00 6.30 9.50
CA TYR A 99 6.15 5.74 10.53
C TYR A 99 6.67 6.13 11.91
N LEU A 100 5.76 6.56 12.79
CA LEU A 100 6.07 6.92 14.18
C LEU A 100 5.24 6.05 15.11
N ASP A 101 5.90 5.34 16.03
CA ASP A 101 5.27 4.42 17.00
C ASP A 101 4.23 3.47 16.37
N SER A 102 4.45 3.09 15.11
CA SER A 102 3.54 2.29 14.28
C SER A 102 3.76 0.80 14.52
N GLN A 103 2.65 0.09 14.75
CA GLN A 103 2.62 -1.36 14.82
C GLN A 103 2.92 -2.01 13.47
N VAL A 104 2.43 -1.41 12.38
CA VAL A 104 2.73 -1.83 11.01
C VAL A 104 4.25 -1.82 10.79
N ALA A 105 4.90 -0.69 11.06
CA ALA A 105 6.33 -0.56 10.83
C ALA A 105 7.16 -1.43 11.80
N GLN A 106 6.71 -1.56 13.05
CA GLN A 106 7.35 -2.45 14.02
C GLN A 106 7.31 -3.91 13.56
N LEU A 107 6.19 -4.37 13.00
CA LEU A 107 6.06 -5.72 12.46
C LEU A 107 7.00 -5.93 11.25
N GLU A 108 7.11 -4.95 10.36
CA GLU A 108 8.07 -5.00 9.24
C GLU A 108 9.52 -5.07 9.73
N TRP A 109 9.85 -4.29 10.75
CA TRP A 109 11.15 -4.40 11.40
C TRP A 109 11.35 -5.80 11.96
N ASP A 110 10.40 -6.33 12.74
CA ASP A 110 10.48 -7.64 13.40
C ASP A 110 10.49 -8.82 12.42
N LEU A 111 10.01 -8.61 11.19
CA LEU A 111 9.97 -9.60 10.12
C LEU A 111 10.89 -9.27 8.94
N ALA A 112 11.79 -8.29 9.11
CA ALA A 112 12.75 -7.94 8.09
C ALA A 112 13.68 -9.11 7.79
N CYS A 113 13.98 -9.31 6.51
CA CYS A 113 14.79 -10.43 6.02
C CYS A 113 16.27 -10.22 6.34
N HIS A 114 16.71 -8.97 6.31
CA HIS A 114 18.05 -8.57 6.67
C HIS A 114 18.01 -7.35 7.60
N ARG A 115 18.89 -7.33 8.62
CA ARG A 115 19.07 -6.21 9.55
C ARG A 115 20.54 -5.93 9.79
N LYS A 116 20.91 -4.66 9.79
CA LYS A 116 22.25 -4.18 10.09
C LYS A 116 22.19 -3.09 11.15
N TRP A 117 22.62 -3.44 12.35
CA TRP A 117 22.81 -2.47 13.42
C TRP A 117 23.98 -1.53 13.09
N ILE A 118 23.72 -0.23 13.15
CA ILE A 118 24.73 0.82 13.03
C ILE A 118 25.12 1.31 14.42
N TYR A 119 24.14 1.40 15.31
CA TYR A 119 24.34 1.78 16.69
C TYR A 119 23.29 1.13 17.59
N GLN A 120 23.75 0.58 18.71
CA GLN A 120 22.89 0.00 19.74
C GLN A 120 23.47 0.40 21.10
N GLY A 121 22.78 1.30 21.80
CA GLY A 121 23.13 1.70 23.15
C GLY A 121 22.82 0.59 24.16
N ASP A 122 23.58 0.56 25.25
CA ASP A 122 23.40 -0.44 26.32
C ASP A 122 22.10 -0.25 27.12
N ASP A 123 21.55 0.97 27.13
CA ASP A 123 20.34 1.34 27.85
C ASP A 123 19.26 1.85 26.87
N THR A 124 18.07 1.26 26.92
CA THR A 124 16.87 1.73 26.21
C THR A 124 15.93 2.32 27.26
N PRO A 125 15.95 3.64 27.49
CA PRO A 125 15.07 4.27 28.49
C PRO A 125 13.60 4.04 28.14
N PRO A 126 12.70 4.03 29.14
CA PRO A 126 11.27 3.93 28.89
C PRO A 126 10.77 5.19 28.13
N ASN A 127 9.78 5.01 27.24
CA ASN A 127 9.11 6.06 26.46
C ASN A 127 9.95 6.71 25.35
N GLN A 128 10.74 5.91 24.64
CA GLN A 128 11.40 6.39 23.42
C GLN A 128 10.45 6.35 22.23
N LEU A 129 10.63 7.33 21.36
CA LEU A 129 9.96 7.39 20.07
C LEU A 129 10.64 6.40 19.12
N CYS A 130 9.82 5.50 18.57
CA CYS A 130 10.21 4.62 17.49
C CYS A 130 9.86 5.29 16.17
N ALA A 131 10.86 5.46 15.30
CA ALA A 131 10.66 6.00 13.97
C ALA A 131 11.24 5.07 12.93
N ILE A 132 10.45 4.78 11.90
CA ILE A 132 10.86 3.94 10.77
C ILE A 132 10.64 4.71 9.49
N ILE A 133 11.69 4.89 8.70
CA ILE A 133 11.60 5.48 7.37
C ILE A 133 11.75 4.34 6.37
N THR A 134 10.72 4.11 5.58
CA THR A 134 10.69 3.13 4.49
C THR A 134 10.87 3.84 3.17
N LEU A 135 11.78 3.36 2.32
CA LEU A 135 11.88 3.82 0.95
C LEU A 135 11.26 2.81 0.00
N LEU A 136 10.35 3.28 -0.84
CA LEU A 136 9.64 2.48 -1.82
C LEU A 136 10.33 2.61 -3.19
N PRO A 137 10.66 1.49 -3.86
CA PRO A 137 11.25 1.54 -5.19
C PRO A 137 10.22 2.04 -6.21
N LEU A 138 10.69 2.74 -7.26
CA LEU A 138 9.83 3.17 -8.39
C LEU A 138 9.19 1.99 -9.12
N ASN A 139 9.86 0.84 -9.15
CA ASN A 139 9.36 -0.37 -9.79
C ASN A 139 9.44 -1.54 -8.81
N PHE A 140 8.33 -2.27 -8.63
CA PHE A 140 8.24 -3.46 -7.79
C PHE A 140 8.63 -4.74 -8.57
N SER A 141 9.75 -4.68 -9.28
CA SER A 141 10.30 -5.84 -10.00
C SER A 141 10.79 -6.93 -9.03
N ASP A 142 10.96 -8.16 -9.53
CA ASP A 142 11.39 -9.31 -8.71
C ASP A 142 12.74 -9.12 -8.00
N GLY A 143 13.58 -8.17 -8.46
CA GLY A 143 14.85 -7.83 -7.83
C GLY A 143 14.80 -6.60 -6.90
N SER A 144 13.66 -5.94 -6.80
CA SER A 144 13.52 -4.67 -6.07
C SER A 144 13.42 -4.92 -4.56
N LEU A 145 14.12 -4.09 -3.79
CA LEU A 145 14.09 -4.13 -2.33
C LEU A 145 13.32 -2.97 -1.75
N LYS A 146 12.62 -3.26 -0.66
CA LYS A 146 12.13 -2.27 0.29
C LYS A 146 13.24 -2.08 1.32
N GLU A 147 13.86 -0.90 1.31
CA GLU A 147 14.90 -0.54 2.27
C GLU A 147 14.34 0.39 3.33
N SER A 148 14.83 0.28 4.56
CA SER A 148 14.27 1.03 5.67
C SER A 148 15.30 1.35 6.75
N VAL A 149 15.07 2.47 7.43
CA VAL A 149 15.87 2.94 8.57
C VAL A 149 15.02 2.83 9.82
N PHE A 150 15.50 2.08 10.81
CA PHE A 150 14.91 1.98 12.14
C PHE A 150 15.67 2.89 13.12
N VAL A 151 14.95 3.72 13.86
CA VAL A 151 15.51 4.69 14.80
C VAL A 151 14.72 4.71 16.11
N MET A 152 15.41 4.51 17.23
CA MET A 152 14.88 4.81 18.57
C MET A 152 15.53 6.09 19.09
N CYS A 153 14.71 7.10 19.39
CA CYS A 153 15.20 8.43 19.79
C CYS A 153 14.30 9.10 20.83
N ASP A 154 14.76 10.22 21.38
CA ASP A 154 13.96 11.00 22.34
C ASP A 154 12.97 11.93 21.63
N SER A 155 13.34 12.46 20.46
CA SER A 155 12.50 13.39 19.70
C SER A 155 12.97 13.56 18.25
N ILE A 156 12.04 14.01 17.40
CA ILE A 156 12.29 14.43 16.02
C ILE A 156 12.11 15.94 15.92
N GLN A 157 13.05 16.62 15.28
CA GLN A 157 12.97 18.04 14.98
C GLN A 157 12.96 18.24 13.45
N PRO A 158 11.83 18.67 12.88
CA PRO A 158 11.77 19.04 11.47
C PRO A 158 12.42 20.41 11.26
N MET A 159 13.25 20.50 10.23
CA MET A 159 14.05 21.66 9.89
C MET A 159 13.92 21.96 8.39
N SER A 160 14.00 23.23 8.03
CA SER A 160 14.07 23.72 6.64
C SER A 160 15.10 24.85 6.60
N GLU A 161 16.07 24.78 5.69
CA GLU A 161 17.18 25.76 5.58
C GLU A 161 17.93 26.01 6.90
N GLY A 162 18.09 24.96 7.71
CA GLY A 162 18.75 25.05 9.01
C GLY A 162 17.95 25.78 10.10
N LYS A 163 16.68 26.13 9.85
CA LYS A 163 15.75 26.70 10.85
C LYS A 163 14.67 25.68 11.22
N PRO A 164 14.17 25.67 12.46
CA PRO A 164 13.04 24.83 12.84
C PRO A 164 11.82 25.10 11.97
N LEU A 165 11.19 24.04 11.48
CA LEU A 165 9.96 24.08 10.73
C LEU A 165 8.79 23.85 11.69
N SER A 166 7.88 24.80 11.82
CA SER A 166 6.68 24.60 12.63
C SER A 166 5.67 23.73 11.88
N LEU A 167 5.04 22.80 12.60
CA LEU A 167 4.06 21.88 12.02
C LEU A 167 2.78 22.60 11.58
N GLU A 168 2.39 23.67 12.26
CA GLU A 168 1.31 24.56 11.81
C GLU A 168 1.59 25.14 10.43
N ARG A 169 2.80 25.70 10.23
CA ARG A 169 3.20 26.25 8.92
C ARG A 169 3.23 25.16 7.86
N TRP A 170 3.69 23.97 8.22
CA TRP A 170 3.67 22.83 7.31
C TRP A 170 2.26 22.47 6.86
N ARG A 171 1.34 22.25 7.81
CA ARG A 171 -0.04 21.87 7.50
C ARG A 171 -0.69 22.89 6.58
N SER A 172 -0.44 24.19 6.78
CA SER A 172 -0.92 25.23 5.87
C SER A 172 -0.31 25.15 4.47
N GLN A 173 0.98 24.81 4.33
CA GLN A 173 1.62 24.61 3.02
C GLN A 173 1.07 23.38 2.31
N TYR A 174 0.88 22.28 3.04
CA TYR A 174 0.29 21.05 2.50
C TYR A 174 -1.16 21.26 2.05
N GLN A 175 -1.98 21.92 2.86
CA GLN A 175 -3.35 22.28 2.51
C GLN A 175 -3.42 23.15 1.26
N ALA A 176 -2.57 24.19 1.17
CA ALA A 176 -2.52 25.04 -0.02
C ALA A 176 -2.06 24.28 -1.27
N TRP A 177 -1.15 23.31 -1.13
CA TRP A 177 -0.76 22.41 -2.22
C TRP A 177 -1.94 21.53 -2.68
N TRP A 178 -2.65 20.92 -1.73
CA TRP A 178 -3.79 20.05 -2.02
C TRP A 178 -4.97 20.81 -2.65
N GLU A 179 -5.29 22.00 -2.12
CA GLU A 179 -6.31 22.89 -2.68
C GLU A 179 -5.96 23.28 -4.11
N ASN A 180 -4.72 23.69 -4.38
CA ASN A 180 -4.30 24.02 -5.74
C ASN A 180 -4.21 22.78 -6.64
N TRP A 181 -3.77 21.61 -6.15
CA TRP A 181 -3.75 20.38 -6.93
C TRP A 181 -5.16 20.04 -7.39
N ARG A 182 -6.12 20.11 -6.46
CA ARG A 182 -7.55 19.97 -6.75
C ARG A 182 -8.01 21.00 -7.78
N GLU A 183 -7.73 22.28 -7.60
CA GLU A 183 -8.06 23.33 -8.59
C GLU A 183 -7.39 23.08 -9.95
N THR A 184 -6.15 22.58 -9.99
CA THR A 184 -5.42 22.31 -11.24
C THR A 184 -5.98 21.09 -11.98
N VAL A 185 -6.44 20.07 -11.25
CA VAL A 185 -7.11 18.90 -11.81
C VAL A 185 -8.54 19.25 -12.25
N GLU A 186 -9.23 20.12 -11.51
CA GLU A 186 -10.57 20.64 -11.85
C GLU A 186 -10.52 21.66 -13.01
N GLU A 187 -9.42 22.40 -13.20
CA GLU A 187 -9.25 23.40 -14.27
C GLU A 187 -8.49 22.88 -15.51
N ASP A 188 -7.96 21.66 -15.51
CA ASP A 188 -7.31 21.08 -16.70
C ASP A 188 -8.39 20.78 -17.75
N PRO A 189 -8.46 21.50 -18.88
CA PRO A 189 -9.51 21.30 -19.88
C PRO A 189 -9.42 19.93 -20.59
N ASP A 190 -8.34 19.17 -20.36
CA ASP A 190 -8.17 17.80 -20.84
C ASP A 190 -8.54 16.74 -19.77
N ILE A 191 -8.87 17.16 -18.54
CA ILE A 191 -9.44 16.31 -17.48
C ILE A 191 -10.89 16.77 -17.27
N PRO A 192 -11.91 15.98 -17.64
CA PRO A 192 -13.29 16.40 -17.44
C PRO A 192 -13.52 16.67 -15.96
N ALA A 193 -13.94 17.89 -15.65
CA ALA A 193 -14.44 18.24 -14.33
C ALA A 193 -15.68 17.37 -14.07
N ASP A 194 -15.58 16.46 -13.10
CA ASP A 194 -16.74 15.80 -12.50
C ASP A 194 -17.52 16.85 -11.69
N ASP A 195 -18.20 17.74 -12.41
CA ASP A 195 -19.47 18.30 -11.96
C ASP A 195 -20.52 17.31 -12.50
N ASP A 196 -21.00 16.42 -11.62
CA ASP A 196 -22.10 15.50 -11.89
C ASP A 196 -23.23 16.20 -12.67
N GLU A 197 -23.34 15.89 -13.98
CA GLU A 197 -24.57 15.91 -14.79
C GLU A 197 -24.20 15.49 -16.24
N ASP A 198 -24.33 14.20 -16.55
CA ASP A 198 -24.47 13.61 -17.89
C ASP A 198 -23.47 14.05 -18.99
N ASP A 199 -22.41 13.29 -19.30
CA ASP A 199 -22.03 13.05 -20.72
C ASP A 199 -20.98 11.92 -20.93
N GLU A 200 -21.46 10.83 -21.50
CA GLU A 200 -20.76 9.93 -22.42
C GLU A 200 -19.73 10.61 -23.34
N SER A 201 -18.42 10.29 -23.24
CA SER A 201 -17.49 10.38 -24.38
C SER A 201 -16.06 9.92 -24.05
N TRP A 202 -15.77 8.62 -24.17
CA TRP A 202 -14.43 8.17 -24.60
C TRP A 202 -14.53 7.13 -25.73
N LYS A 203 -14.84 7.61 -26.94
CA LYS A 203 -14.36 6.97 -28.20
C LYS A 203 -13.84 8.05 -29.11
N SER A 204 -12.60 7.97 -29.61
CA SER A 204 -12.25 7.17 -30.81
C SER A 204 -10.76 7.40 -31.12
N GLY A 205 -9.97 6.55 -31.78
CA GLY A 205 -10.22 5.36 -32.62
C GLY A 205 -8.85 4.77 -33.05
N ASP A 206 -8.71 3.68 -33.81
CA ASP A 206 -9.52 3.13 -34.90
C ASP A 206 -9.21 1.63 -35.09
N GLY A 207 -10.22 0.85 -35.51
CA GLY A 207 -10.08 -0.58 -35.81
C GLY A 207 -11.41 -1.32 -35.95
N SER A 208 -12.21 -0.94 -36.95
CA SER A 208 -13.41 -1.60 -37.49
C SER A 208 -13.79 -3.03 -37.01
N LEU A 209 -15.04 -3.20 -36.56
CA LEU A 209 -16.01 -4.16 -37.14
C LEU A 209 -17.42 -3.90 -36.58
N GLN A 210 -18.37 -3.66 -37.49
CA GLN A 210 -19.79 -3.55 -37.21
C GLN A 210 -20.37 -4.93 -36.91
N GLU A 211 -21.03 -5.12 -35.77
CA GLU A 211 -22.11 -6.09 -35.61
C GLU A 211 -23.28 -5.46 -34.81
N GLU A 212 -24.49 -5.91 -35.15
CA GLU A 212 -25.79 -5.28 -34.88
C GLU A 212 -26.07 -5.03 -33.38
N ILE A 213 -26.32 -3.76 -33.04
CA ILE A 213 -26.97 -3.35 -31.79
C ILE A 213 -28.44 -3.77 -31.87
N VAL A 214 -28.80 -4.83 -31.15
CA VAL A 214 -30.20 -5.12 -30.80
C VAL A 214 -30.51 -4.34 -29.53
N LEU A 215 -31.19 -3.19 -29.69
CA LEU A 215 -31.74 -2.40 -28.57
C LEU A 215 -32.74 -3.25 -27.78
N GLY A 216 -32.35 -3.61 -26.55
CA GLY A 216 -33.16 -4.40 -25.63
C GLY A 216 -33.23 -3.77 -24.24
N GLY A 217 -34.12 -2.78 -24.08
CA GLY A 217 -34.83 -2.48 -22.83
C GLY A 217 -34.00 -1.91 -21.67
N SER A 218 -34.12 -0.61 -21.47
CA SER A 218 -33.83 0.09 -20.21
C SER A 218 -34.54 -0.60 -19.03
N SER A 219 -33.80 -1.25 -18.15
CA SER A 219 -34.22 -1.42 -16.76
C SER A 219 -33.60 -0.29 -15.96
N GLU A 220 -34.42 0.49 -15.26
CA GLU A 220 -33.97 1.38 -14.19
C GLU A 220 -33.06 0.57 -13.25
N PHE A 221 -31.75 0.77 -13.35
CA PHE A 221 -30.78 0.14 -12.46
C PHE A 221 -30.84 0.89 -11.13
N ASP A 222 -31.21 0.17 -10.08
CA ASP A 222 -31.23 0.71 -8.72
C ASP A 222 -29.93 0.23 -8.05
N GLU A 223 -28.87 1.02 -8.19
CA GLU A 223 -27.55 0.78 -7.56
C GLU A 223 -27.68 0.42 -6.08
N ALA A 224 -28.64 1.04 -5.38
CA ALA A 224 -28.87 0.81 -3.94
C ALA A 224 -29.43 -0.59 -3.62
N HIS A 225 -29.82 -1.37 -4.63
CA HIS A 225 -30.37 -2.72 -4.49
C HIS A 225 -29.59 -3.79 -5.24
N TYR A 226 -28.45 -3.45 -5.85
CA TYR A 226 -27.60 -4.44 -6.47
C TYR A 226 -27.03 -5.40 -5.41
N ALA A 227 -27.05 -6.69 -5.73
CA ALA A 227 -26.50 -7.71 -4.86
C ALA A 227 -25.58 -8.62 -5.67
N PRO A 228 -24.40 -8.95 -5.13
CA PRO A 228 -23.45 -9.81 -5.82
C PRO A 228 -24.00 -11.23 -6.07
N PRO A 229 -23.43 -11.96 -7.05
CA PRO A 229 -23.79 -13.34 -7.34
C PRO A 229 -23.80 -14.22 -6.10
N ARG A 230 -24.86 -15.02 -5.94
CA ARG A 230 -25.00 -15.97 -4.82
C ARG A 230 -24.12 -17.22 -5.01
N LYS A 231 -22.81 -17.00 -5.11
CA LYS A 231 -21.77 -18.03 -5.22
C LYS A 231 -20.89 -17.97 -3.97
N ALA A 232 -20.20 -19.05 -3.66
CA ALA A 232 -19.24 -19.04 -2.55
C ALA A 232 -18.07 -18.10 -2.89
N ALA A 233 -17.77 -17.14 -2.02
CA ALA A 233 -16.63 -16.22 -2.18
C ALA A 233 -15.31 -17.00 -2.27
N PHE A 234 -15.16 -18.04 -1.45
CA PHE A 234 -13.97 -18.87 -1.43
C PHE A 234 -14.32 -20.35 -1.67
N ARG A 235 -13.80 -20.93 -2.76
CA ARG A 235 -13.96 -22.36 -3.05
C ARG A 235 -12.80 -22.84 -3.91
N VAL A 236 -11.69 -23.15 -3.26
CA VAL A 236 -10.50 -23.69 -3.92
C VAL A 236 -10.54 -25.22 -4.01
N ALA A 237 -10.06 -25.78 -5.11
CA ALA A 237 -9.86 -27.22 -5.24
C ALA A 237 -8.79 -27.72 -4.26
N ALA A 238 -8.69 -29.05 -4.11
CA ALA A 238 -7.67 -29.67 -3.27
C ALA A 238 -6.27 -29.20 -3.70
N ASN A 239 -5.53 -28.66 -2.73
CA ASN A 239 -4.20 -28.10 -2.90
C ASN A 239 -3.30 -28.53 -1.73
N ASP A 240 -2.03 -28.17 -1.77
CA ASP A 240 -1.04 -28.49 -0.74
C ASP A 240 -0.73 -27.31 0.21
N VAL A 241 -1.47 -26.20 0.10
CA VAL A 241 -1.33 -25.05 1.00
C VAL A 241 -1.86 -25.45 2.39
N PRO A 242 -1.11 -25.19 3.47
CA PRO A 242 -1.60 -25.38 4.82
C PRO A 242 -2.90 -24.59 5.08
N PRO A 243 -3.96 -25.21 5.64
CA PRO A 243 -5.25 -24.55 5.85
C PRO A 243 -5.15 -23.24 6.66
N GLU A 244 -4.22 -23.16 7.61
CA GLU A 244 -4.01 -21.97 8.43
C GLU A 244 -3.48 -20.75 7.64
N ILE A 245 -2.87 -20.98 6.47
CA ILE A 245 -2.37 -19.92 5.57
C ILE A 245 -3.52 -19.42 4.67
N LEU A 246 -4.42 -20.32 4.26
CA LEU A 246 -5.61 -19.94 3.47
C LEU A 246 -6.71 -19.31 4.31
N ALA A 247 -6.79 -19.63 5.61
CA ALA A 247 -7.82 -19.17 6.53
C ALA A 247 -8.06 -17.64 6.52
N PRO A 248 -7.04 -16.75 6.58
CA PRO A 248 -7.29 -15.32 6.49
C PRO A 248 -7.82 -14.89 5.11
N ILE A 249 -7.39 -15.50 4.02
CA ILE A 249 -7.89 -15.18 2.66
C ILE A 249 -9.36 -15.57 2.52
N GLU A 250 -9.72 -16.76 2.99
CA GLU A 250 -11.12 -17.21 3.05
C GLU A 250 -11.97 -16.28 3.91
N ALA A 251 -11.50 -15.97 5.13
CA ALA A 251 -12.22 -15.10 6.05
C ALA A 251 -12.43 -13.69 5.48
N TYR A 252 -11.44 -13.15 4.78
CA TYR A 252 -11.52 -11.85 4.12
C TYR A 252 -12.63 -11.81 3.07
N HIS A 253 -12.58 -12.68 2.07
CA HIS A 253 -13.55 -12.69 0.96
C HIS A 253 -14.96 -13.07 1.39
N VAL A 254 -15.08 -14.06 2.28
CA VAL A 254 -16.39 -14.44 2.83
C VAL A 254 -16.93 -13.30 3.70
N GLY A 255 -16.08 -12.65 4.49
CA GLY A 255 -16.46 -11.50 5.31
C GLY A 255 -16.94 -10.30 4.50
N LEU A 256 -16.24 -9.96 3.40
CA LEU A 256 -16.65 -8.91 2.46
C LEU A 256 -18.03 -9.22 1.85
N LEU A 257 -18.24 -10.44 1.36
CA LEU A 257 -19.50 -10.85 0.75
C LEU A 257 -20.67 -10.86 1.75
N GLU A 258 -20.42 -11.22 3.01
CA GLU A 258 -21.44 -11.32 4.07
C GLU A 258 -21.65 -10.00 4.84
N GLY A 259 -20.81 -8.98 4.61
CA GLY A 259 -20.80 -7.75 5.40
C GLY A 259 -20.36 -7.96 6.86
N GLU A 260 -19.54 -8.98 7.12
CA GLU A 260 -18.99 -9.28 8.45
C GLU A 260 -17.65 -8.53 8.64
N TRP A 261 -17.69 -7.21 8.84
CA TRP A 261 -16.49 -6.35 8.83
C TRP A 261 -15.46 -6.68 9.91
N GLN A 262 -15.89 -7.18 11.07
CA GLN A 262 -14.95 -7.66 12.10
C GLN A 262 -14.12 -8.85 11.63
N LYS A 263 -14.69 -9.72 10.80
CA LYS A 263 -14.00 -10.87 10.22
C LYS A 263 -13.00 -10.43 9.16
N VAL A 264 -13.37 -9.43 8.35
CA VAL A 264 -12.47 -8.74 7.41
C VAL A 264 -11.30 -8.10 8.15
N ARG A 265 -11.58 -7.28 9.18
CA ARG A 265 -10.57 -6.65 10.05
C ARG A 265 -9.68 -7.68 10.73
N HIS A 266 -10.23 -8.81 11.17
CA HIS A 266 -9.41 -9.87 11.73
C HIS A 266 -8.47 -10.43 10.66
N ALA A 267 -8.97 -10.76 9.48
CA ALA A 267 -8.17 -11.32 8.39
C ALA A 267 -7.07 -10.36 7.88
N ALA A 268 -7.40 -9.08 7.69
CA ALA A 268 -6.53 -8.04 7.14
C ALA A 268 -6.51 -6.81 8.07
N PRO A 269 -5.83 -6.88 9.23
CA PRO A 269 -5.92 -5.83 10.23
C PRO A 269 -5.13 -4.59 9.81
N ARG A 270 -5.77 -3.42 9.89
CA ARG A 270 -5.11 -2.12 9.85
C ARG A 270 -4.53 -1.81 11.23
N LEU A 271 -3.31 -2.28 11.52
CA LEU A 271 -2.74 -2.35 12.87
C LEU A 271 -2.56 -0.99 13.58
N ASP A 272 -2.49 0.11 12.83
CA ASP A 272 -2.38 1.46 13.39
C ASP A 272 -3.75 2.15 13.59
N GLU A 273 -4.86 1.50 13.18
CA GLU A 273 -6.20 1.99 13.45
C GLU A 273 -6.68 1.62 14.87
N PRO A 274 -7.55 2.45 15.48
CA PRO A 274 -8.14 2.15 16.79
C PRO A 274 -8.89 0.81 16.81
N GLU A 275 -8.74 0.02 17.88
CA GLU A 275 -9.46 -1.26 18.04
C GLU A 275 -10.99 -1.11 18.22
N GLY A 276 -11.46 0.10 18.54
CA GLY A 276 -12.85 0.37 18.93
C GLY A 276 -13.76 0.94 17.84
N LEU A 277 -13.41 0.76 16.56
CA LEU A 277 -14.23 1.23 15.44
C LEU A 277 -15.58 0.51 15.40
N SER A 278 -16.63 1.26 15.08
CA SER A 278 -17.98 0.76 14.83
C SER A 278 -18.06 -0.02 13.51
N GLU A 279 -19.12 -0.80 13.32
CA GLU A 279 -19.34 -1.52 12.06
C GLU A 279 -19.46 -0.58 10.86
N GLU A 280 -20.02 0.63 11.03
CA GLU A 280 -20.14 1.63 9.97
C GLU A 280 -18.76 2.19 9.58
N GLU A 281 -17.91 2.51 10.57
CA GLU A 281 -16.53 2.97 10.32
C GLU A 281 -15.68 1.88 9.68
N LEU A 282 -15.89 0.61 10.04
CA LEU A 282 -15.21 -0.52 9.39
C LEU A 282 -15.74 -0.75 7.99
N ALA A 283 -17.05 -0.64 7.78
CA ALA A 283 -17.63 -0.71 6.45
C ALA A 283 -17.01 0.36 5.55
N GLU A 284 -16.99 1.62 5.96
CA GLU A 284 -16.37 2.72 5.21
C GLU A 284 -14.88 2.46 4.94
N ALA A 285 -14.14 1.98 5.95
CA ALA A 285 -12.73 1.69 5.82
C ALA A 285 -12.43 0.63 4.73
N TYR A 286 -13.19 -0.46 4.67
CA TYR A 286 -12.96 -1.57 3.73
C TYR A 286 -13.78 -1.49 2.44
N LEU A 287 -14.89 -0.74 2.40
CA LEU A 287 -15.70 -0.55 1.19
C LEU A 287 -15.03 0.41 0.20
N ASN A 288 -14.31 1.43 0.69
CA ASN A 288 -13.59 2.36 -0.19
C ASN A 288 -12.49 1.68 -1.04
N ASP A 289 -12.07 0.46 -0.68
CA ASP A 289 -11.05 -0.30 -1.43
C ASP A 289 -11.63 -1.07 -2.65
N GLY A 290 -12.96 -1.06 -2.87
CA GLY A 290 -13.57 -1.85 -3.95
C GLY A 290 -15.09 -1.68 -4.11
N LEU A 291 -15.59 -0.44 -4.08
CA LEU A 291 -17.01 -0.16 -4.32
C LEU A 291 -17.47 -0.87 -5.60
N GLY A 292 -18.49 -1.72 -5.46
CA GLY A 292 -19.08 -2.42 -6.59
C GLY A 292 -18.33 -3.65 -7.11
N SER A 293 -17.21 -4.06 -6.52
CA SER A 293 -16.46 -5.25 -6.95
C SER A 293 -16.44 -6.35 -5.89
N TRP A 294 -16.57 -7.61 -6.32
CA TRP A 294 -16.43 -8.79 -5.47
C TRP A 294 -15.55 -9.85 -6.12
N SER A 295 -14.48 -10.25 -5.44
CA SER A 295 -13.61 -11.33 -5.91
C SER A 295 -14.03 -12.70 -5.37
N TYR A 296 -14.01 -13.71 -6.25
CA TYR A 296 -14.42 -15.07 -5.99
C TYR A 296 -13.28 -16.04 -6.27
N ILE A 297 -12.64 -16.53 -5.22
CA ILE A 297 -11.41 -17.32 -5.29
C ILE A 297 -11.71 -18.77 -5.62
N ARG A 298 -11.00 -19.33 -6.62
CA ARG A 298 -11.25 -20.68 -7.16
C ARG A 298 -10.03 -21.57 -7.25
N GLN A 299 -8.84 -20.98 -7.35
CA GLN A 299 -7.61 -21.73 -7.59
C GLN A 299 -6.45 -21.08 -6.84
N VAL A 300 -5.52 -21.91 -6.38
CA VAL A 300 -4.20 -21.48 -5.92
C VAL A 300 -3.23 -21.75 -7.07
N ASP A 301 -2.57 -20.71 -7.57
CA ASP A 301 -1.60 -20.83 -8.66
C ASP A 301 -0.20 -21.17 -8.12
N THR A 302 0.21 -20.48 -7.06
CA THR A 302 1.48 -20.74 -6.38
C THR A 302 1.42 -20.26 -4.94
N TRP A 303 2.30 -20.78 -4.11
CA TRP A 303 2.47 -20.30 -2.74
C TRP A 303 3.87 -20.58 -2.22
N TRP A 304 4.24 -19.88 -1.16
CA TRP A 304 5.44 -20.15 -0.41
C TRP A 304 5.31 -19.73 1.05
N ARG A 305 6.16 -20.30 1.90
CA ARG A 305 6.32 -19.90 3.30
C ARG A 305 7.79 -19.95 3.69
N GLU A 306 8.26 -18.87 4.30
CA GLU A 306 9.60 -18.76 4.88
C GLU A 306 9.51 -18.09 6.26
N GLY A 307 9.72 -18.88 7.30
CA GLY A 307 9.55 -18.43 8.68
C GLY A 307 8.12 -17.94 8.97
N GLU A 308 8.03 -16.66 9.33
CA GLU A 308 6.79 -15.93 9.67
C GLU A 308 6.23 -15.11 8.50
N ARG A 309 6.73 -15.36 7.28
CA ARG A 309 6.22 -14.78 6.03
C ARG A 309 5.68 -15.88 5.14
N ALA A 310 4.63 -15.58 4.40
CA ALA A 310 4.11 -16.44 3.36
C ALA A 310 3.53 -15.59 2.22
N CYS A 311 3.40 -16.20 1.05
CA CYS A 311 2.64 -15.65 -0.06
C CYS A 311 1.72 -16.73 -0.62
N VAL A 312 0.52 -16.35 -1.00
CA VAL A 312 -0.39 -17.18 -1.78
C VAL A 312 -0.87 -16.37 -2.97
N VAL A 313 -0.61 -16.89 -4.18
CA VAL A 313 -1.17 -16.35 -5.41
C VAL A 313 -2.39 -17.19 -5.75
N VAL A 314 -3.53 -16.52 -5.83
CA VAL A 314 -4.81 -17.15 -6.13
C VAL A 314 -5.40 -16.58 -7.40
N ARG A 315 -6.29 -17.36 -8.00
CA ARG A 315 -7.02 -17.02 -9.21
C ARG A 315 -8.51 -17.26 -9.02
N GLY A 316 -9.31 -16.42 -9.65
CA GLY A 316 -10.76 -16.44 -9.51
C GLY A 316 -11.47 -15.58 -10.53
N MET A 317 -12.69 -15.20 -10.19
CA MET A 317 -13.48 -14.21 -10.92
C MET A 317 -13.68 -12.98 -10.05
N GLU A 318 -13.48 -11.81 -10.64
CA GLU A 318 -13.97 -10.56 -10.13
C GLU A 318 -15.30 -10.26 -10.77
N HIS A 319 -16.29 -9.93 -9.95
CA HIS A 319 -17.60 -9.52 -10.41
C HIS A 319 -17.76 -8.04 -10.08
N THR A 320 -17.95 -7.21 -11.11
CA THR A 320 -18.18 -5.78 -10.96
C THR A 320 -19.66 -5.49 -11.21
N MET A 321 -20.26 -4.67 -10.35
CA MET A 321 -21.63 -4.22 -10.53
C MET A 321 -21.75 -3.42 -11.84
N PRO A 322 -22.94 -3.39 -12.45
CA PRO A 322 -23.21 -2.50 -13.56
C PRO A 322 -22.87 -1.05 -13.22
N GLU A 323 -22.23 -0.36 -14.14
CA GLU A 323 -21.98 1.08 -14.11
C GLU A 323 -22.65 1.69 -15.35
N ASP A 324 -23.52 2.67 -15.14
CA ASP A 324 -24.25 3.38 -16.20
C ASP A 324 -24.96 2.46 -17.23
N ASP A 325 -24.44 2.43 -18.46
CA ASP A 325 -24.95 1.66 -19.60
C ASP A 325 -24.25 0.29 -19.78
N ASP A 326 -23.23 0.01 -18.98
CA ASP A 326 -22.48 -1.25 -19.04
C ASP A 326 -23.10 -2.32 -18.11
N PRO A 327 -23.32 -3.54 -18.61
CA PRO A 327 -23.82 -4.62 -17.77
C PRO A 327 -22.77 -5.04 -16.75
N ALA A 328 -23.21 -5.75 -15.71
CA ALA A 328 -22.31 -6.39 -14.77
C ALA A 328 -21.26 -7.23 -15.50
N GLU A 329 -20.01 -7.10 -15.10
CA GLU A 329 -18.89 -7.79 -15.74
C GLU A 329 -18.31 -8.86 -14.82
N ASP A 330 -18.01 -10.02 -15.40
CA ASP A 330 -17.31 -11.10 -14.73
C ASP A 330 -15.93 -11.28 -15.41
N CYS A 331 -14.89 -10.80 -14.74
CA CYS A 331 -13.51 -10.82 -15.25
C CYS A 331 -12.65 -11.83 -14.51
N GLU A 332 -11.76 -12.51 -15.23
CA GLU A 332 -10.76 -13.36 -14.58
C GLU A 332 -9.76 -12.48 -13.82
N THR A 333 -9.51 -12.81 -12.55
CA THR A 333 -8.59 -12.05 -11.70
C THR A 333 -7.58 -12.95 -11.01
N VAL A 334 -6.37 -12.42 -10.81
CA VAL A 334 -5.28 -13.04 -10.06
C VAL A 334 -4.88 -12.09 -8.94
N ILE A 335 -4.83 -12.63 -7.71
CA ILE A 335 -4.51 -11.84 -6.53
C ILE A 335 -3.35 -12.52 -5.79
N ALA A 336 -2.29 -11.77 -5.54
CA ALA A 336 -1.21 -12.19 -4.66
C ALA A 336 -1.46 -11.64 -3.26
N TYR A 337 -1.48 -12.52 -2.27
CA TYR A 337 -1.59 -12.15 -0.86
C TYR A 337 -0.23 -12.32 -0.16
N GLY A 338 0.34 -11.21 0.29
CA GLY A 338 1.44 -11.22 1.25
C GLY A 338 0.89 -11.46 2.65
N LEU A 339 1.42 -12.46 3.34
CA LEU A 339 0.96 -12.88 4.66
C LEU A 339 2.08 -12.73 5.70
N ARG A 340 1.67 -12.40 6.93
CA ARG A 340 2.55 -12.34 8.11
C ARG A 340 1.95 -13.15 9.25
N HIS A 341 2.81 -13.80 10.02
CA HIS A 341 2.41 -14.43 11.28
C HIS A 341 2.54 -13.41 12.41
N PHE A 342 1.40 -13.01 12.98
CA PHE A 342 1.30 -11.97 13.99
C PHE A 342 0.41 -12.47 15.13
N GLU A 343 0.87 -12.32 16.38
CA GLU A 343 0.12 -12.73 17.59
C GLU A 343 -0.47 -14.16 17.55
N GLY A 344 0.27 -15.10 16.93
CA GLY A 344 -0.12 -16.51 16.88
C GLY A 344 -1.12 -16.87 15.76
N ARG A 345 -1.35 -15.97 14.80
CA ARG A 345 -2.22 -16.20 13.64
C ARG A 345 -1.62 -15.61 12.36
N TRP A 346 -2.06 -16.09 11.21
CA TRP A 346 -1.74 -15.49 9.91
C TRP A 346 -2.71 -14.35 9.60
N ILE A 347 -2.17 -13.25 9.08
CA ILE A 347 -2.91 -12.09 8.61
C ILE A 347 -2.54 -11.76 7.17
N ILE A 348 -3.48 -11.19 6.42
CA ILE A 348 -3.21 -10.48 5.18
C ILE A 348 -2.50 -9.19 5.53
N TRP A 349 -1.28 -9.08 5.03
CA TRP A 349 -0.41 -7.93 5.20
C TRP A 349 -0.48 -6.98 4.00
N SER A 350 -0.54 -7.57 2.82
CA SER A 350 -0.61 -6.87 1.55
C SER A 350 -1.38 -7.72 0.56
N SER A 351 -1.96 -7.05 -0.43
CA SER A 351 -2.51 -7.71 -1.61
C SER A 351 -2.21 -6.89 -2.85
N SER A 352 -1.91 -7.58 -3.96
CA SER A 352 -1.83 -6.97 -5.28
C SER A 352 -2.68 -7.76 -6.25
N GLN A 353 -3.48 -7.06 -7.05
CA GLN A 353 -4.39 -7.64 -8.01
C GLN A 353 -3.90 -7.40 -9.44
N GLY A 354 -4.19 -8.34 -10.32
CA GLY A 354 -3.96 -8.21 -11.75
C GLY A 354 -4.97 -9.03 -12.56
N TRP A 355 -5.20 -8.59 -13.79
CA TRP A 355 -6.05 -9.29 -14.76
C TRP A 355 -5.18 -9.95 -15.86
N PRO A 356 -5.31 -11.28 -16.07
CA PRO A 356 -4.45 -12.01 -17.00
C PRO A 356 -4.42 -11.47 -18.44
N GLU A 357 -5.52 -10.89 -18.91
CA GLU A 357 -5.62 -10.32 -20.26
C GLU A 357 -4.65 -9.15 -20.50
N PHE A 358 -4.23 -8.45 -19.44
CA PHE A 358 -3.21 -7.39 -19.51
C PHE A 358 -1.79 -7.92 -19.24
N GLY A 359 -1.59 -9.24 -19.23
CA GLY A 359 -0.29 -9.88 -19.02
C GLY A 359 0.22 -9.83 -17.58
N SER A 360 -0.66 -9.51 -16.62
CA SER A 360 -0.31 -9.43 -15.19
C SER A 360 -0.09 -10.79 -14.52
N ALA A 361 -0.53 -11.88 -15.17
CA ALA A 361 -0.33 -13.25 -14.74
C ALA A 361 -0.16 -14.19 -15.94
N PRO A 362 0.51 -15.35 -15.79
CA PRO A 362 0.60 -16.33 -16.85
C PRO A 362 -0.79 -16.80 -17.31
N GLU A 363 -1.00 -16.83 -18.62
CA GLU A 363 -2.17 -17.45 -19.25
C GLU A 363 -2.20 -18.95 -18.90
N LEU A 364 -3.39 -19.47 -18.58
CA LEU A 364 -3.56 -20.90 -18.42
C LEU A 364 -3.57 -21.56 -19.79
N TYR A 365 -2.82 -22.66 -19.92
CA TYR A 365 -2.79 -23.46 -21.15
C TYR A 365 -4.15 -24.08 -21.50
N GLU A 366 -5.00 -24.30 -20.49
CA GLU A 366 -6.36 -24.80 -20.65
C GLU A 366 -7.31 -23.97 -19.78
N GLU A 367 -8.48 -23.64 -20.33
CA GLU A 367 -9.50 -22.89 -19.61
C GLU A 367 -10.04 -23.71 -18.43
N PRO A 368 -9.97 -23.20 -17.20
CA PRO A 368 -10.37 -23.96 -16.03
C PRO A 368 -11.88 -24.15 -15.94
N GLU A 369 -12.33 -25.32 -15.47
CA GLU A 369 -13.76 -25.67 -15.41
C GLU A 369 -14.60 -24.72 -14.56
N TRP A 370 -14.00 -24.10 -13.54
CA TRP A 370 -14.71 -23.16 -12.68
C TRP A 370 -15.09 -21.85 -13.38
N LYS A 371 -14.43 -21.51 -14.50
CA LYS A 371 -14.72 -20.29 -15.28
C LYS A 371 -16.07 -20.41 -16.00
N LYS A 372 -16.39 -21.61 -16.49
CA LYS A 372 -17.68 -21.96 -17.11
C LYS A 372 -18.91 -21.77 -16.20
N GLU A 373 -18.70 -21.58 -14.91
CA GLU A 373 -19.80 -21.28 -14.00
C GLU A 373 -20.30 -19.83 -14.14
N TRP A 374 -19.53 -18.98 -14.81
CA TRP A 374 -19.74 -17.53 -14.94
C TRP A 374 -20.16 -17.09 -16.35
N ASP A 375 -20.21 -18.02 -17.30
CA ASP A 375 -20.72 -17.81 -18.67
C ASP A 375 -22.25 -17.78 -18.77
#